data_AF-A0A7X9IQ79-F1
#
_entry.id   AF-A0A7X9IQ79-F1
#
_cell.length_a   1.000
_cell.length_b   1.000
_cell.length_c   1.000
_cell.angle_alpha   90.00
_cell.angle_beta   90.00
_cell.angle_gamma   90.00
#
_symmetry.space_group_name_H-M   'P 1'
#
loop_
_entity.id
_entity.type
_entity.pdbx_description
1 polymer ?
#
loop_
_entity_poly.entity_id
_entity_poly.type
_entity_poly.pdbx_seq_one_letter_code
_entity_poly.pdbx_strand_id
1 'polypeptide(L)'
;MSEYKSFNEESKNIYEKLNWQAQEIDRQKKEIDEKNEVINFQKNQINEYGVFIDDLLKMILHLLELRDPYTLGHSVRVAKIVRLIAEEVKVKIDIKDLQYGALLHDIGKIVVPDSILHKSSILSKAEKILIEQHTVLGYESVQSLRIPD
;
A
#
# COMPACT_ATOMS: atom_id res chain seq x y z
N MET A 1 34.78 -61.82 11.24
CA MET A 1 34.91 -61.44 9.81
C MET A 1 33.59 -60.96 9.19
N SER A 2 32.43 -61.54 9.54
CA SER A 2 31.10 -61.09 9.07
C SER A 2 30.73 -59.67 9.54
N GLU A 3 30.85 -59.39 10.84
CA GLU A 3 30.53 -58.08 11.44
C GLU A 3 31.39 -56.93 10.91
N TYR A 4 32.69 -57.19 10.64
CA TYR A 4 33.59 -56.17 10.09
C TYR A 4 33.23 -55.77 8.65
N LYS A 5 32.71 -56.71 7.84
CA LYS A 5 32.18 -56.40 6.50
C LYS A 5 30.87 -55.61 6.58
N SER A 6 29.97 -56.01 7.47
CA SER A 6 28.70 -55.32 7.74
C SER A 6 28.91 -53.86 8.15
N PHE A 7 29.83 -53.61 9.08
CA PHE A 7 30.15 -52.25 9.55
C PHE A 7 30.72 -51.35 8.44
N ASN A 8 31.50 -51.94 7.53
CA ASN A 8 32.09 -51.21 6.40
C ASN A 8 31.06 -50.87 5.32
N GLU A 9 30.08 -51.75 5.08
CA GLU A 9 28.95 -51.48 4.17
C GLU A 9 28.02 -50.39 4.72
N GLU A 10 27.73 -50.43 6.03
CA GLU A 10 26.88 -49.43 6.68
C GLU A 10 27.52 -48.03 6.64
N SER A 11 28.83 -47.95 6.94
CA SER A 11 29.60 -46.71 6.86
C SER A 11 29.64 -46.14 5.43
N LYS A 12 29.79 -46.99 4.42
CA LYS A 12 29.75 -46.59 3.01
C LYS A 12 28.37 -46.06 2.61
N ASN A 13 27.30 -46.70 3.06
CA ASN A 13 25.93 -46.30 2.76
C ASN A 13 25.58 -44.94 3.40
N ILE A 14 26.07 -44.67 4.63
CA ILE A 14 25.95 -43.37 5.29
C ILE A 14 26.69 -42.29 4.48
N TYR A 15 27.91 -42.58 4.02
CA TYR A 15 28.69 -41.63 3.22
C TYR A 15 28.00 -41.28 1.89
N GLU A 16 27.49 -42.28 1.17
CA GLU A 16 26.73 -42.08 -0.07
C GLU A 16 25.48 -41.24 0.17
N LYS A 17 24.75 -41.51 1.26
CA LYS A 17 23.57 -40.73 1.66
C LYS A 17 23.92 -39.28 1.98
N LEU A 18 24.98 -39.02 2.75
CA LEU A 18 25.43 -37.66 3.07
C LEU A 18 25.85 -36.89 1.83
N ASN A 19 26.56 -37.55 0.91
CA ASN A 19 26.98 -36.92 -0.35
C ASN A 19 25.78 -36.58 -1.24
N TRP A 20 24.79 -37.47 -1.34
CA TRP A 20 23.53 -37.18 -2.03
C TRP A 20 22.78 -36.00 -1.38
N GLN A 21 22.70 -35.96 -0.05
CA GLN A 21 22.06 -34.85 0.66
C GLN A 21 22.77 -33.51 0.41
N ALA A 22 24.10 -33.50 0.37
CA ALA A 22 24.87 -32.29 0.05
C ALA A 22 24.56 -31.78 -1.36
N GLN A 23 24.54 -32.68 -2.35
CA GLN A 23 24.20 -32.34 -3.74
C GLN A 23 22.75 -31.82 -3.87
N GLU A 24 21.82 -32.42 -3.13
CA GLU A 24 20.42 -32.00 -3.13
C GLU A 24 20.24 -30.62 -2.48
N ILE A 25 20.97 -30.31 -1.41
CA ILE A 25 20.99 -28.97 -0.81
C ILE A 25 21.50 -27.93 -1.81
N ASP A 26 22.57 -28.22 -2.53
CA ASP A 26 23.13 -27.29 -3.53
C ASP A 26 22.15 -27.07 -4.69
N ARG A 27 21.45 -28.12 -5.12
CA ARG A 27 20.38 -28.02 -6.13
C ARG A 27 19.25 -27.11 -5.66
N GLN A 28 18.77 -27.32 -4.43
CA GLN A 28 17.68 -26.52 -3.85
C GLN A 28 18.09 -25.06 -3.63
N LYS A 29 19.33 -24.79 -3.22
CA LYS A 29 19.85 -23.42 -3.11
C LYS A 29 19.79 -22.70 -4.45
N LYS A 30 20.24 -23.36 -5.53
CA LYS A 30 20.18 -22.78 -6.87
C LYS A 30 18.73 -22.47 -7.29
N GLU A 31 17.80 -23.37 -7.02
CA GLU A 31 16.37 -23.15 -7.31
C GLU A 31 15.78 -21.99 -6.48
N ILE A 32 16.19 -21.86 -5.22
CA ILE A 32 15.80 -20.73 -4.36
C ILE A 32 16.35 -19.42 -4.90
N ASP A 33 17.60 -19.39 -5.34
CA ASP A 33 18.24 -18.20 -5.91
C ASP A 33 17.50 -17.73 -7.18
N GLU A 34 17.19 -18.66 -8.09
CA GLU A 34 16.40 -18.37 -9.29
C GLU A 34 15.00 -17.84 -8.95
N LYS A 35 14.33 -18.42 -7.95
CA LYS A 35 13.02 -17.92 -7.47
C LYS A 35 13.12 -16.54 -6.82
N ASN A 36 14.19 -16.27 -6.07
CA ASN A 36 14.42 -14.99 -5.43
C ASN A 36 14.62 -13.87 -6.46
N GLU A 37 15.29 -14.14 -7.58
CA GLU A 37 15.42 -13.18 -8.68
C GLU A 37 14.04 -12.80 -9.24
N VAL A 38 13.17 -13.78 -9.50
CA VAL A 38 11.80 -13.54 -9.98
C VAL A 38 10.97 -12.76 -8.96
N ILE A 39 11.04 -13.13 -7.67
CA ILE A 39 10.33 -12.43 -6.59
C ILE A 39 10.80 -10.97 -6.50
N ASN A 40 12.11 -10.72 -6.57
CA ASN A 40 12.64 -9.36 -6.50
C ASN A 40 12.21 -8.52 -7.69
N PHE A 41 12.20 -9.11 -8.90
CA PHE A 41 11.68 -8.44 -10.08
C PHE A 41 10.20 -8.05 -9.91
N GLN A 42 9.36 -8.99 -9.45
CA GLN A 42 7.94 -8.72 -9.21
C GLN A 42 7.72 -7.67 -8.11
N LYS A 43 8.48 -7.71 -7.02
CA LYS A 43 8.42 -6.71 -5.95
C LYS A 43 8.75 -5.31 -6.46
N ASN A 44 9.77 -5.17 -7.31
CA ASN A 44 10.12 -3.89 -7.90
C ASN A 44 8.98 -3.35 -8.76
N GLN A 45 8.36 -4.19 -9.59
CA GLN A 45 7.20 -3.80 -10.40
C GLN A 45 6.03 -3.32 -9.53
N ILE A 46 5.70 -4.06 -8.47
CA ILE A 46 4.63 -3.68 -7.53
C ILE A 46 4.94 -2.33 -6.87
N ASN A 47 6.19 -2.10 -6.46
CA ASN A 47 6.61 -0.84 -5.86
C ASN A 47 6.49 0.32 -6.85
N GLU A 48 6.90 0.13 -8.11
CA GLU A 48 6.77 1.15 -9.16
C GLU A 48 5.30 1.53 -9.43
N TYR A 49 4.40 0.54 -9.47
CA TYR A 49 2.96 0.81 -9.56
C TYR A 49 2.43 1.57 -8.34
N GLY A 50 2.89 1.22 -7.13
CA GLY A 50 2.52 1.92 -5.91
C GLY A 50 2.90 3.41 -5.96
N VAL A 51 4.13 3.71 -6.38
CA VAL A 51 4.62 5.09 -6.54
C VAL A 51 3.79 5.84 -7.60
N PHE A 52 3.51 5.20 -8.75
CA PHE A 52 2.71 5.81 -9.81
C PHE A 52 1.27 6.13 -9.36
N ILE A 53 0.63 5.22 -8.62
CA ILE A 53 -0.71 5.44 -8.05
C ILE A 53 -0.69 6.62 -7.07
N ASP A 54 0.30 6.68 -6.18
CA ASP A 54 0.45 7.78 -5.24
C ASP A 54 0.60 9.13 -5.96
N ASP A 55 1.37 9.18 -7.04
CA ASP A 55 1.55 10.41 -7.81
C ASP A 55 0.30 10.79 -8.61
N LEU A 56 -0.44 9.81 -9.15
CA LEU A 56 -1.74 10.05 -9.77
C LEU A 56 -2.76 10.62 -8.77
N LEU A 57 -2.82 10.07 -7.56
CA LEU A 57 -3.69 10.57 -6.49
C LEU A 57 -3.33 11.99 -6.10
N LYS A 58 -2.04 12.29 -5.89
CA LYS A 58 -1.58 13.66 -5.60
C LYS A 58 -1.93 14.62 -6.73
N MET A 59 -1.82 14.19 -7.99
CA MET A 59 -2.19 15.01 -9.14
C MET A 59 -3.70 15.34 -9.13
N ILE A 60 -4.57 14.35 -8.91
CA ILE A 60 -6.03 14.56 -8.85
C ILE A 60 -6.39 15.51 -7.72
N LEU A 61 -5.78 15.34 -6.54
CA LEU A 61 -6.02 16.21 -5.40
C LEU A 61 -5.50 17.61 -5.63
N HIS A 62 -4.35 17.75 -6.28
CA HIS A 62 -3.84 19.05 -6.69
C HIS A 62 -4.81 19.77 -7.62
N LEU A 63 -5.42 19.07 -8.59
CA LEU A 63 -6.45 19.64 -9.46
C LEU A 63 -7.69 20.09 -8.68
N LEU A 64 -8.09 19.34 -7.65
CA LEU A 64 -9.18 19.75 -6.76
C LEU A 64 -8.81 20.98 -5.94
N GLU A 65 -7.61 21.02 -5.37
CA GLU A 65 -7.08 22.14 -4.59
C GLU A 65 -6.84 23.39 -5.48
N LEU A 66 -6.63 23.25 -6.79
CA LEU A 66 -6.59 24.40 -7.70
C LEU A 66 -7.96 25.08 -7.85
N ARG A 67 -9.06 24.36 -7.66
CA ARG A 67 -10.40 24.96 -7.60
C ARG A 67 -10.57 25.76 -6.32
N ASP A 68 -9.96 25.35 -5.22
CA ASP A 68 -9.95 26.07 -3.93
C ASP A 68 -8.52 26.45 -3.49
N PRO A 69 -7.95 27.57 -4.00
CA PRO A 69 -6.55 27.91 -3.84
C PRO A 69 -6.07 28.00 -2.38
N TYR A 70 -6.97 28.21 -1.43
CA TYR A 70 -6.66 28.23 0.00
C TYR A 70 -6.21 26.86 0.53
N THR A 71 -6.50 25.79 -0.21
CA THR A 71 -6.24 24.40 0.18
C THR A 71 -5.00 23.81 -0.49
N LEU A 72 -4.18 24.59 -1.20
CA LEU A 72 -3.00 24.05 -1.90
C LEU A 72 -2.05 23.28 -0.96
N GLY A 73 -1.82 22.00 -1.28
CA GLY A 73 -1.04 21.05 -0.49
C GLY A 73 -1.62 20.74 0.89
N HIS A 74 -2.86 21.14 1.18
CA HIS A 74 -3.52 20.94 2.47
C HIS A 74 -3.65 19.46 2.78
N SER A 75 -4.18 18.70 1.82
CA SER A 75 -4.47 17.28 2.00
C SER A 75 -3.18 16.48 2.29
N VAL A 76 -2.09 16.84 1.60
CA VAL A 76 -0.76 16.25 1.84
C VAL A 76 -0.22 16.61 3.23
N ARG A 77 -0.41 17.84 3.71
CA ARG A 77 0.01 18.23 5.08
C ARG A 77 -0.81 17.51 6.14
N VAL A 78 -2.13 17.40 5.96
CA VAL A 78 -3.01 16.67 6.89
C VAL A 78 -2.62 15.20 6.95
N ALA A 79 -2.38 14.54 5.81
CA ALA A 79 -1.93 13.15 5.78
C ALA A 79 -0.59 12.94 6.51
N LYS A 80 0.35 13.89 6.41
CA LYS A 80 1.60 13.85 7.18
C LYS A 80 1.37 13.97 8.68
N ILE A 81 0.49 14.88 9.10
CA ILE A 81 0.15 15.06 10.52
C ILE A 81 -0.53 13.79 11.06
N VAL A 82 -1.49 13.22 10.33
CA VAL A 82 -2.19 11.99 10.71
C VAL A 82 -1.21 10.83 10.88
N ARG A 83 -0.24 10.68 9.98
CA ARG A 83 0.84 9.68 10.13
C ARG A 83 1.60 9.85 11.44
N LEU A 84 2.07 11.08 11.72
CA LEU A 84 2.84 11.36 12.94
C LEU A 84 2.03 11.07 14.22
N ILE A 85 0.74 11.42 14.23
CA ILE A 85 -0.15 11.11 15.35
C ILE A 85 -0.36 9.60 15.48
N ALA A 86 -0.59 8.90 14.38
CA ALA A 86 -0.82 7.45 14.37
C ALA A 86 0.41 6.67 14.87
N GLU A 87 1.61 7.10 14.46
CA GLU A 87 2.89 6.54 14.94
C GLU A 87 3.06 6.73 16.46
N GLU A 88 2.75 7.92 16.97
CA GLU A 88 2.88 8.24 18.40
C GLU A 88 1.88 7.46 19.26
N VAL A 89 0.63 7.38 18.82
CA VAL A 89 -0.48 6.77 19.59
C VAL A 89 -0.52 5.23 19.44
N LYS A 90 0.27 4.65 18.52
CA LYS A 90 0.37 3.20 18.26
C LYS A 90 -1.00 2.57 17.96
N VAL A 91 -1.67 3.14 16.96
CA VAL A 91 -2.96 2.63 16.47
C VAL A 91 -2.84 1.20 15.95
N LYS A 92 -3.93 0.43 16.03
CA LYS A 92 -4.01 -0.95 15.49
C LYS A 92 -4.30 -1.01 13.99
N ILE A 93 -4.77 0.10 13.42
CA ILE A 93 -5.11 0.23 12.00
C ILE A 93 -3.82 0.50 11.21
N ASP A 94 -3.75 0.07 9.96
CA ASP A 94 -2.62 0.42 9.09
C ASP A 94 -2.51 1.95 8.96
N ILE A 95 -1.30 2.45 9.21
CA ILE A 95 -0.99 3.88 9.09
C ILE A 95 -1.22 4.36 7.66
N LYS A 96 -0.97 3.52 6.65
CA LYS A 96 -1.22 3.87 5.25
C LYS A 96 -2.69 4.15 4.98
N ASP A 97 -3.60 3.33 5.54
CA ASP A 97 -5.04 3.55 5.38
C ASP A 97 -5.47 4.89 5.99
N LEU A 98 -4.92 5.23 7.16
CA LEU A 98 -5.17 6.53 7.79
C LEU A 98 -4.64 7.69 6.94
N GLN A 99 -3.46 7.53 6.33
CA GLN A 99 -2.90 8.52 5.43
C GLN A 99 -3.75 8.70 4.17
N TYR A 100 -4.22 7.62 3.54
CA TYR A 100 -5.11 7.70 2.38
C TYR A 100 -6.45 8.33 2.76
N GLY A 101 -7.03 7.96 3.90
CA GLY A 101 -8.26 8.59 4.40
C GLY A 101 -8.09 10.10 4.62
N ALA A 102 -6.97 10.52 5.21
CA ALA A 102 -6.63 11.93 5.37
C ALA A 102 -6.40 12.66 4.04
N LEU A 103 -5.76 11.98 3.08
CA LEU A 103 -5.47 12.53 1.76
C LEU A 103 -6.75 12.71 0.92
N LEU A 104 -7.72 11.80 1.07
CA LEU A 104 -8.96 11.76 0.30
C LEU A 104 -10.16 12.38 1.02
N HIS A 105 -10.01 12.89 2.26
CA HIS A 105 -11.14 13.30 3.12
C HIS A 105 -12.10 14.30 2.44
N ASP A 106 -11.57 15.15 1.57
CA ASP A 106 -12.29 16.22 0.88
C ASP A 106 -12.55 15.92 -0.61
N ILE A 107 -12.25 14.71 -1.12
CA ILE A 107 -12.34 14.38 -2.55
C ILE A 107 -13.74 14.64 -3.13
N GLY A 108 -14.79 14.46 -2.33
CA GLY A 108 -16.17 14.69 -2.74
C GLY A 108 -16.50 16.15 -3.02
N LYS A 109 -15.64 17.12 -2.66
CA LYS A 109 -15.83 18.54 -3.04
C LYS A 109 -15.86 18.74 -4.55
N ILE A 110 -15.39 17.76 -5.33
CA ILE A 110 -15.44 17.80 -6.79
C ILE A 110 -16.85 18.05 -7.34
N VAL A 111 -17.89 17.59 -6.65
CA VAL A 111 -19.30 17.74 -7.06
C VAL A 111 -19.94 19.06 -6.60
N VAL A 112 -19.27 19.81 -5.72
CA VAL A 112 -19.79 21.07 -5.21
C VAL A 112 -19.58 22.17 -6.27
N PRO A 113 -20.63 22.92 -6.65
CA PRO A 113 -20.48 24.03 -7.60
C PRO A 113 -19.58 25.15 -7.06
N ASP A 114 -18.74 25.73 -7.92
CA ASP A 114 -17.82 26.83 -7.56
C ASP A 114 -18.55 28.05 -6.97
N SER A 115 -19.76 28.34 -7.46
CA SER A 115 -20.59 29.45 -6.95
C SER A 115 -21.03 29.26 -5.50
N ILE A 116 -21.05 28.01 -5.01
CA ILE A 116 -21.36 27.67 -3.63
C ILE A 116 -20.07 27.52 -2.83
N LEU A 117 -19.06 26.84 -3.39
CA LEU A 117 -17.78 26.57 -2.74
C LEU A 117 -17.02 27.86 -2.38
N HIS A 118 -17.07 28.87 -3.25
CA HIS A 118 -16.38 30.16 -3.04
C HIS A 118 -17.30 31.28 -2.56
N LYS A 119 -18.51 30.95 -2.13
CA LYS A 119 -19.48 31.96 -1.69
C LYS A 119 -19.00 32.62 -0.39
N SER A 120 -18.73 33.92 -0.45
CA SER A 120 -18.27 34.73 0.70
C SER A 120 -19.40 35.19 1.62
N SER A 121 -20.66 35.09 1.15
CA SER A 121 -21.84 35.38 1.95
C SER A 121 -22.34 34.14 2.68
N ILE A 122 -23.21 34.35 3.68
CA ILE A 122 -23.81 33.25 4.44
C ILE A 122 -24.53 32.29 3.47
N LEU A 123 -24.21 31.01 3.58
CA LEU A 123 -24.87 29.96 2.84
C LEU A 123 -26.32 29.82 3.30
N SER A 124 -27.23 29.68 2.34
CA SER A 124 -28.58 29.22 2.63
C SER A 124 -28.56 27.78 3.16
N LYS A 125 -29.66 27.35 3.77
CA LYS A 125 -29.80 25.97 4.26
C LYS A 125 -29.58 24.94 3.15
N ALA A 126 -30.10 25.20 1.94
CA ALA A 126 -29.95 24.30 0.80
C ALA A 126 -28.49 24.22 0.31
N GLU A 127 -27.79 25.36 0.23
CA GLU A 127 -26.37 25.39 -0.14
C GLU A 127 -25.51 24.68 0.90
N LYS A 128 -25.83 24.81 2.19
CA LYS A 128 -25.12 24.10 3.25
C LYS A 128 -25.28 22.57 3.12
N ILE A 129 -26.50 22.10 2.85
CA ILE A 129 -26.77 20.67 2.61
C ILE A 129 -25.94 20.16 1.41
N LEU A 130 -25.87 20.94 0.33
CA LEU A 130 -25.05 20.62 -0.84
C LEU A 130 -23.57 20.49 -0.51
N ILE A 131 -23.03 21.39 0.33
CA ILE A 131 -21.65 21.26 0.79
C ILE A 131 -21.50 20.01 1.65
N GLU A 132 -22.37 19.76 2.61
CA GLU A 132 -22.27 18.61 3.53
C GLU A 132 -22.28 17.25 2.80
N GLN A 133 -22.93 17.17 1.63
CA GLN A 133 -22.94 15.99 0.76
C GLN A 133 -21.54 15.57 0.26
N HIS A 134 -20.53 16.44 0.26
CA HIS A 134 -19.17 16.06 -0.16
C HIS A 134 -18.62 14.88 0.64
N THR A 135 -19.01 14.75 1.91
CA THR A 135 -18.57 13.64 2.78
C THR A 135 -19.12 12.30 2.30
N VAL A 136 -20.43 12.24 2.02
CA VAL A 136 -21.13 11.04 1.57
C VAL A 136 -20.67 10.65 0.16
N LEU A 137 -20.62 11.61 -0.76
CA LEU A 137 -20.22 11.36 -2.15
C LEU A 137 -18.72 11.00 -2.25
N GLY A 138 -17.89 11.58 -1.38
CA GLY A 138 -16.48 11.20 -1.23
C GLY A 138 -16.35 9.76 -0.77
N TYR A 139 -17.10 9.36 0.26
CA TYR A 139 -17.14 7.99 0.74
C TYR A 139 -17.60 7.00 -0.35
N GLU A 140 -18.71 7.27 -1.04
CA GLU A 140 -19.22 6.43 -2.12
C GLU A 140 -18.20 6.27 -3.26
N SER A 141 -17.50 7.35 -3.61
CA SER A 141 -16.44 7.33 -4.62
C SER A 141 -15.29 6.40 -4.22
N VAL A 142 -14.82 6.50 -2.97
CA VAL A 142 -13.73 5.67 -2.45
C VAL A 142 -14.17 4.22 -2.29
N GLN A 143 -15.40 3.96 -1.83
CA GLN A 143 -15.93 2.61 -1.66
C GLN A 143 -16.00 1.83 -2.99
N SER A 144 -16.17 2.53 -4.11
CA SER A 144 -16.18 1.92 -5.43
C SER A 144 -14.82 1.42 -5.90
N LEU A 145 -13.73 1.86 -5.26
CA LEU A 145 -12.37 1.43 -5.59
C LEU A 145 -12.17 -0.04 -5.18
N ARG A 146 -11.71 -0.85 -6.14
CA ARG A 146 -11.19 -2.18 -5.82
C ARG A 146 -9.77 -2.04 -5.31
N ILE A 147 -9.63 -1.99 -4.00
CA ILE A 147 -8.33 -2.12 -3.34
C ILE A 147 -8.03 -3.63 -3.26
N PRO A 148 -6.92 -4.11 -3.86
CA PRO A 148 -6.49 -5.50 -3.67
C PRO A 148 -6.21 -5.76 -2.18
N ASP A 149 -6.67 -6.91 -1.67
CA ASP A 149 -6.37 -7.39 -0.31
C ASP A 149 -4.86 -7.60 -0.09
#